data_AF-A0A7Y1CE97-F1
#
_entry.id   AF-A0A7Y1CE97-F1
#
_cell.length_a   1.000
_cell.length_b   1.000
_cell.length_c   1.000
_cell.angle_alpha   90.00
_cell.angle_beta   90.00
_cell.angle_gamma   90.00
#
_symmetry.space_group_name_H-M   'P 1'
#
loop_
_entity.id
_entity.type
_entity.pdbx_description
1 polymer ?
#
loop_
_entity_poly.entity_id
_entity_poly.type
_entity_poly.pdbx_seq_one_letter_code
_entity_poly.pdbx_strand_id
1 'polypeptide(L)'
;MAYSILEFSGRFIRVHDLDLSIACFLVIEVGSGMASTFLGDVFEAWVDSICYDGPGCIDLQLDFYLTNKERESLIVSLIGEVARNLEFVSGFYPKDRLNAILVRTKIKLVEDYKVELIEEALIGLRGLIVGER
;
A
#
# COMPACT_ATOMS: atom_id res chain seq x y z
N MET A 1 3.62 -13.52 -11.77
CA MET A 1 3.79 -12.47 -10.74
C MET A 1 3.51 -13.11 -9.39
N ALA A 2 4.32 -12.81 -8.39
CA ALA A 2 4.15 -13.35 -7.04
C ALA A 2 2.96 -12.68 -6.33
N TYR A 3 2.48 -13.35 -5.28
CA TYR A 3 1.39 -12.88 -4.44
C TYR A 3 1.81 -13.03 -2.99
N SER A 4 1.44 -12.05 -2.19
CA SER A 4 1.62 -12.06 -0.74
C SER A 4 0.27 -12.20 -0.05
N ILE A 5 0.29 -12.78 1.14
CA ILE A 5 -0.89 -12.89 2.00
C ILE A 5 -0.76 -11.81 3.06
N LEU A 6 -1.73 -10.90 3.10
CA LEU A 6 -1.82 -9.93 4.18
C LEU A 6 -2.78 -10.41 5.23
N GLU A 7 -2.38 -10.30 6.49
CA GLU A 7 -3.16 -10.70 7.65
C GLU A 7 -3.44 -9.49 8.56
N PHE A 8 -4.67 -9.40 9.05
CA PHE A 8 -5.03 -8.48 10.13
C PHE A 8 -6.20 -9.01 10.96
N SER A 9 -5.97 -9.22 12.24
CA SER A 9 -6.94 -9.70 13.22
C SER A 9 -7.62 -11.01 12.76
N GLY A 10 -6.82 -11.95 12.26
CA GLY A 10 -7.26 -13.27 11.78
C GLY A 10 -8.02 -13.26 10.45
N ARG A 11 -8.11 -12.12 9.76
CA ARG A 11 -8.60 -12.00 8.39
C ARG A 11 -7.42 -11.98 7.44
N PHE A 12 -7.64 -12.43 6.20
CA PHE A 12 -6.60 -12.46 5.19
C PHE A 12 -7.11 -12.04 3.83
N ILE A 13 -6.24 -11.40 3.06
CA ILE A 13 -6.42 -11.19 1.62
C ILE A 13 -5.19 -11.69 0.89
N ARG A 14 -5.40 -12.12 -0.36
CA ARG A 14 -4.32 -12.41 -1.29
C ARG A 14 -4.22 -11.24 -2.26
N VAL A 15 -3.03 -10.67 -2.39
CA VAL A 15 -2.78 -9.53 -3.26
C VAL A 15 -1.48 -9.73 -4.03
N HIS A 16 -1.43 -9.21 -5.25
CA HIS A 16 -0.21 -9.22 -6.04
C HIS A 16 0.83 -8.29 -5.43
N ASP A 17 2.08 -8.76 -5.38
CA ASP A 17 3.16 -7.99 -4.75
C ASP A 17 3.36 -6.61 -5.39
N LEU A 18 3.23 -6.53 -6.72
CA LEU A 18 3.44 -5.27 -7.45
C LEU A 18 2.33 -4.27 -7.17
N ASP A 19 1.07 -4.72 -7.22
CA ASP A 19 -0.11 -3.89 -6.92
C ASP A 19 -0.04 -3.38 -5.49
N LEU A 20 0.26 -4.28 -4.56
CA LEU A 20 0.44 -3.95 -3.15
C LEU A 20 1.56 -2.95 -2.93
N SER A 21 2.72 -3.17 -3.55
CA SER A 21 3.87 -2.28 -3.40
C SER A 21 3.55 -0.87 -3.88
N ILE A 22 2.91 -0.74 -5.05
CA ILE A 22 2.50 0.56 -5.58
C ILE A 22 1.47 1.22 -4.65
N ALA A 23 0.45 0.48 -4.21
CA ALA A 23 -0.57 0.98 -3.30
C ALA A 23 0.03 1.48 -1.97
N CYS A 24 0.88 0.69 -1.33
CA CYS A 24 1.57 1.05 -0.09
C CYS A 24 2.42 2.30 -0.26
N PHE A 25 3.20 2.39 -1.35
CA PHE A 25 4.07 3.54 -1.59
C PHE A 25 3.29 4.84 -1.86
N LEU A 26 2.14 4.77 -2.54
CA LEU A 26 1.24 5.92 -2.69
C LEU A 26 0.65 6.36 -1.33
N VAL A 27 0.25 5.40 -0.48
CA VAL A 27 -0.23 5.70 0.88
C VAL A 27 0.87 6.36 1.72
N ILE A 28 2.10 5.86 1.63
CA ILE A 28 3.27 6.43 2.32
C ILE A 28 3.57 7.84 1.80
N GLU A 29 3.50 8.09 0.50
CA GLU A 29 3.75 9.40 -0.10
C GLU A 29 2.77 10.45 0.45
N VAL A 30 1.47 10.14 0.46
CA VAL A 30 0.44 11.02 1.04
C VAL A 30 0.63 11.16 2.56
N GLY A 31 0.85 10.04 3.26
CA GLY A 31 0.99 10.01 4.72
C GLY A 31 2.23 10.73 5.25
N SER A 32 3.32 10.76 4.48
CA SER A 32 4.56 11.44 4.87
C SER A 32 4.39 12.97 4.97
N GLY A 33 3.42 13.54 4.25
CA GLY A 33 3.08 14.96 4.35
C GLY A 33 2.18 15.32 5.54
N MET A 34 1.43 14.37 6.08
CA MET A 34 0.32 14.64 7.02
C MET A 34 0.46 13.98 8.40
N ALA A 35 1.07 12.80 8.51
CA ALA A 35 1.04 11.95 9.70
C ALA A 35 2.38 11.27 10.03
N SER A 36 3.49 11.80 9.51
CA SER A 36 4.83 11.17 9.55
C SER A 36 5.33 10.80 10.95
N THR A 37 4.95 11.55 11.99
CA THR A 37 5.36 11.26 13.38
C THR A 37 4.56 10.13 14.04
N PHE A 38 3.34 9.85 13.58
CA PHE A 38 2.45 8.87 14.22
C PHE A 38 2.45 7.51 13.52
N LEU A 39 2.69 7.51 12.21
CA LEU A 39 2.73 6.32 11.35
C LEU A 39 4.13 6.02 10.79
N GLY A 40 5.16 6.73 11.24
CA GLY A 40 6.52 6.58 10.73
C GLY A 40 7.06 5.14 10.86
N ASP A 41 6.83 4.52 12.02
CA ASP A 41 7.19 3.12 12.29
C ASP A 41 6.46 2.14 11.36
N VAL A 42 5.18 2.40 11.08
CA VAL A 42 4.36 1.62 10.14
C VAL A 42 4.93 1.70 8.72
N PHE A 43 5.23 2.92 8.26
CA PHE A 43 5.75 3.15 6.92
C PHE A 43 7.17 2.60 6.74
N GLU A 44 8.03 2.73 7.75
CA GLU A 44 9.37 2.12 7.72
C GLU A 44 9.28 0.61 7.57
N ALA A 45 8.42 -0.06 8.35
CA ALA A 45 8.22 -1.50 8.25
C ALA A 45 7.71 -1.94 6.88
N TRP A 46 6.74 -1.21 6.31
CA TRP A 46 6.22 -1.51 4.97
C TRP A 46 7.29 -1.36 3.90
N VAL A 47 8.09 -0.29 3.96
CA VAL A 47 9.21 -0.07 3.04
C VAL A 47 10.21 -1.21 3.16
N ASP A 48 10.59 -1.59 4.38
CA ASP A 48 11.56 -2.66 4.60
C ASP A 48 11.07 -4.00 4.04
N SER A 49 9.81 -4.37 4.33
CA SER A 49 9.25 -5.63 3.82
C SER A 49 9.23 -5.67 2.29
N ILE A 50 8.72 -4.61 1.65
CA ILE A 50 8.67 -4.51 0.17
C ILE A 50 10.06 -4.55 -0.45
N CYS A 51 11.08 -4.01 0.22
CA CYS A 51 12.44 -3.95 -0.32
C CYS A 51 13.23 -5.25 -0.15
N TYR A 52 12.98 -6.01 0.91
CA TYR A 52 13.92 -7.03 1.39
C TYR A 52 13.36 -8.45 1.53
N ASP A 53 12.06 -8.66 1.76
CA ASP A 53 11.53 -9.99 2.11
C ASP A 53 11.47 -10.97 0.92
N GLY A 54 11.61 -10.44 -0.30
CA GLY A 54 11.60 -11.22 -1.54
C GLY A 54 10.19 -11.50 -2.07
N PRO A 55 10.08 -12.15 -3.25
CA PRO A 55 8.79 -12.34 -3.92
C PRO A 55 7.85 -13.26 -3.12
N GLY A 56 6.61 -12.82 -2.93
CA GLY A 56 5.54 -13.52 -2.23
C GLY A 56 5.63 -13.45 -0.70
N CYS A 57 6.52 -12.62 -0.18
CA CYS A 57 6.84 -12.52 1.24
C CYS A 57 6.56 -11.14 1.82
N ILE A 58 5.80 -10.26 1.15
CA ILE A 58 5.48 -8.94 1.70
C ILE A 58 4.55 -9.14 2.90
N ASP A 59 5.03 -8.73 4.06
CA ASP A 59 4.30 -8.73 5.33
C ASP A 59 4.26 -7.31 5.91
N LEU A 60 3.07 -6.72 5.89
CA LEU A 60 2.83 -5.38 6.42
C LEU A 60 2.73 -5.33 7.95
N GLN A 61 2.77 -6.50 8.62
CA GLN A 61 2.72 -6.65 10.07
C GLN A 61 1.60 -5.82 10.73
N LEU A 62 0.41 -5.84 10.11
CA LEU A 62 -0.68 -4.93 10.46
C LEU A 62 -1.11 -5.07 11.93
N ASP A 63 -1.17 -6.30 12.47
CA ASP A 63 -1.51 -6.55 13.88
C ASP A 63 -0.46 -6.01 14.86
N PHE A 64 0.79 -5.92 14.44
CA PHE A 64 1.86 -5.36 15.26
C PHE A 64 1.81 -3.83 15.31
N TYR A 65 1.48 -3.19 14.18
CA TYR A 65 1.57 -1.73 14.03
C TYR A 65 0.25 -1.01 14.30
N LEU A 66 -0.90 -1.60 13.91
CA LEU A 66 -2.23 -1.01 14.04
C LEU A 66 -2.91 -1.44 15.34
N THR A 67 -2.23 -1.20 16.46
CA THR A 67 -2.65 -1.64 17.81
C THR A 67 -3.81 -0.85 18.41
N ASN A 68 -4.20 0.27 17.78
CA ASN A 68 -5.29 1.11 18.26
C ASN A 68 -6.09 1.69 17.09
N LYS A 69 -7.32 2.09 17.42
CA LYS A 69 -8.29 2.59 16.44
C LYS A 69 -7.89 3.91 15.77
N GLU A 70 -7.04 4.71 16.40
CA GLU A 70 -6.55 5.96 15.81
C GLU A 70 -5.60 5.67 14.63
N ARG A 71 -4.65 4.76 14.82
CA ARG A 71 -3.75 4.30 13.75
C ARG A 71 -4.51 3.63 12.60
N GLU A 72 -5.45 2.74 12.93
CA GLU A 72 -6.33 2.11 11.93
C GLU A 72 -7.08 3.18 11.12
N SER A 73 -7.72 4.14 11.80
CA SER A 73 -8.53 5.19 11.16
C SER A 73 -7.68 6.11 10.27
N LEU A 74 -6.46 6.42 10.68
CA LEU A 74 -5.54 7.23 9.89
C LEU A 74 -5.11 6.49 8.62
N ILE A 75 -4.71 5.23 8.71
CA ILE A 75 -4.37 4.43 7.52
C ILE A 75 -5.57 4.33 6.57
N VAL A 76 -6.76 4.06 7.09
CA VAL A 76 -7.99 4.02 6.27
C VAL A 76 -8.27 5.38 5.61
N SER A 77 -8.03 6.48 6.30
CA SER A 77 -8.20 7.83 5.75
C SER A 77 -7.19 8.12 4.63
N LEU A 78 -5.93 7.72 4.81
CA LEU A 78 -4.90 7.86 3.78
C LEU A 78 -5.20 7.00 2.55
N ILE A 79 -5.68 5.76 2.74
CA ILE A 79 -6.14 4.91 1.63
C ILE A 79 -7.28 5.62 0.86
N GLY A 80 -8.24 6.22 1.57
CA GLY A 80 -9.32 6.99 0.95
C GLY A 80 -8.85 8.25 0.22
N GLU A 81 -7.78 8.89 0.68
CA GLU A 81 -7.15 10.01 -0.02
C GLU A 81 -6.43 9.58 -1.29
N VAL A 82 -5.67 8.49 -1.24
CA VAL A 82 -5.03 7.91 -2.43
C VAL A 82 -6.08 7.51 -3.46
N ALA A 83 -7.16 6.82 -3.05
CA ALA A 83 -8.25 6.44 -3.95
C ALA A 83 -8.86 7.65 -4.66
N ARG A 84 -9.15 8.75 -3.93
CA ARG A 84 -9.63 10.00 -4.54
C ARG A 84 -8.62 10.63 -5.49
N ASN A 85 -7.33 10.55 -5.18
CA ASN A 85 -6.28 11.05 -6.08
C ASN A 85 -6.20 10.25 -7.39
N LEU A 86 -6.49 8.94 -7.34
CA LEU A 86 -6.51 8.07 -8.51
C LEU A 86 -7.71 8.36 -9.44
N GLU A 87 -8.84 8.87 -8.93
CA GLU A 87 -9.99 9.29 -9.77
C GLU A 87 -9.60 10.35 -10.81
N PHE A 88 -8.56 11.14 -10.56
CA PHE A 88 -8.03 12.15 -11.48
C PHE A 88 -7.02 11.59 -12.50
N VAL A 89 -6.69 10.29 -12.43
CA VAL A 89 -5.74 9.60 -13.31
C VAL A 89 -6.52 8.74 -14.31
N SER A 90 -6.37 9.04 -15.61
CA SER A 90 -7.18 8.40 -16.66
C SER A 90 -6.70 6.99 -16.99
N GLY A 91 -7.15 5.98 -16.23
CA GLY A 91 -7.00 4.55 -16.51
C GLY A 91 -5.59 3.98 -16.39
N PHE A 92 -4.56 4.78 -16.70
CA PHE A 92 -3.15 4.42 -16.58
C PHE A 92 -2.38 5.49 -15.82
N TYR A 93 -1.61 5.05 -14.83
CA TYR A 93 -0.69 5.86 -14.06
C TYR A 93 0.67 5.91 -14.76
N PRO A 94 1.23 7.11 -15.05
CA PRO A 94 2.51 7.23 -15.73
C PRO A 94 3.65 6.52 -14.99
N LYS A 95 4.38 5.64 -15.69
CA LYS A 95 5.46 4.84 -15.10
C LYS A 95 6.58 5.68 -14.50
N ASP A 96 6.89 6.84 -15.09
CA ASP A 96 7.99 7.69 -14.64
C ASP A 96 7.68 8.30 -13.26
N ARG A 97 6.40 8.62 -13.01
CA ARG A 97 5.96 9.07 -11.69
C ARG A 97 6.00 7.95 -10.67
N LEU A 98 5.48 6.77 -11.00
CA LEU A 98 5.54 5.61 -10.09
C LEU A 98 6.98 5.19 -9.80
N ASN A 99 7.87 5.20 -10.79
CA ASN A 99 9.29 4.89 -10.60
C ASN A 99 10.01 5.91 -9.70
N ALA A 100 9.55 7.16 -9.65
CA ALA A 100 10.06 8.17 -8.73
C ALA A 100 9.60 7.92 -7.28
N ILE A 101 8.36 7.45 -7.10
CA ILE A 101 7.82 7.10 -5.78
C ILE A 101 8.48 5.80 -5.26
N LEU A 102 8.62 4.80 -6.13
CA LEU A 102 9.23 3.50 -5.84
C LEU A 102 10.77 3.53 -5.77
N VAL A 103 11.40 4.70 -5.69
CA VAL A 103 12.86 4.87 -5.84
C VAL A 103 13.69 4.01 -4.89
N ARG A 104 13.16 3.69 -3.70
CA ARG A 104 13.82 2.87 -2.68
C ARG A 104 13.71 1.37 -2.94
N THR A 105 12.80 0.94 -3.80
CA THR A 105 12.53 -0.47 -4.10
C THR A 105 13.40 -0.99 -5.25
N LYS A 106 13.44 -2.32 -5.41
CA LYS A 106 14.01 -2.98 -6.61
C LYS A 106 13.04 -3.01 -7.80
N ILE A 107 11.85 -2.41 -7.66
CA ILE A 107 10.80 -2.41 -8.67
C ILE A 107 11.10 -1.32 -9.69
N LYS A 108 11.09 -1.68 -10.97
CA LYS A 108 11.18 -0.73 -12.09
C LYS A 108 10.11 -1.05 -13.13
N LEU A 109 9.18 -0.12 -13.31
CA LEU A 109 8.13 -0.22 -14.31
C LEU A 109 8.67 0.16 -15.68
N VAL A 110 8.41 -0.70 -16.66
CA VAL A 110 8.80 -0.51 -18.07
C VAL A 110 7.71 0.16 -18.90
N GLU A 111 6.47 0.12 -18.42
CA GLU A 111 5.25 0.65 -19.05
C GLU A 111 4.35 1.30 -17.99
N ASP A 112 3.40 2.12 -18.45
CA ASP A 112 2.42 2.76 -17.58
C ASP A 112 1.53 1.71 -16.90
N TYR A 113 1.10 1.99 -15.67
CA TYR A 113 0.44 1.00 -14.83
C TYR A 113 -1.07 1.19 -14.82
N LYS A 114 -1.84 0.09 -14.87
CA LYS A 114 -3.31 0.18 -14.80
C LYS A 114 -3.73 0.69 -13.42
N VAL A 115 -4.52 1.77 -13.40
CA VAL A 115 -5.05 2.36 -12.17
C VAL A 115 -5.95 1.37 -11.42
N GLU A 116 -6.79 0.64 -12.16
CA GLU A 116 -7.70 -0.39 -11.60
C GLU A 116 -6.99 -1.41 -10.70
N LEU A 117 -5.77 -1.84 -11.04
CA LEU A 117 -5.01 -2.80 -10.22
C LEU A 117 -4.55 -2.19 -8.89
N ILE A 118 -4.21 -0.90 -8.90
CA ILE A 118 -3.86 -0.16 -7.68
C ILE A 118 -5.10 0.01 -6.81
N GLU A 119 -6.23 0.36 -7.43
CA GLU A 119 -7.52 0.51 -6.73
C GLU A 119 -7.98 -0.80 -6.09
N GLU A 120 -7.87 -1.94 -6.79
CA GLU A 120 -8.18 -3.26 -6.24
C GLU A 120 -7.33 -3.58 -5.00
N ALA A 121 -6.03 -3.28 -5.03
CA ALA A 121 -5.15 -3.48 -3.89
C ALA A 121 -5.51 -2.56 -2.70
N LEU A 122 -5.87 -1.30 -2.97
CA LEU A 122 -6.32 -0.35 -1.93
C LEU A 122 -7.66 -0.77 -1.32
N ILE A 123 -8.61 -1.23 -2.13
CA ILE A 123 -9.91 -1.77 -1.68
C ILE A 123 -9.67 -2.99 -0.80
N GLY A 124 -8.83 -3.94 -1.24
CA GLY A 124 -8.48 -5.12 -0.46
C GLY A 124 -7.86 -4.75 0.89
N LEU A 125 -6.85 -3.87 0.90
CA LEU A 125 -6.19 -3.42 2.12
C LEU A 125 -7.16 -2.71 3.07
N ARG A 126 -8.02 -1.82 2.55
CA ARG A 126 -9.05 -1.16 3.35
C ARG A 126 -10.06 -2.16 3.91
N GLY A 127 -10.55 -3.08 3.10
CA GLY A 127 -11.49 -4.13 3.50
C GLY A 127 -10.90 -5.01 4.60
N LEU A 128 -9.62 -5.37 4.48
CA LEU A 128 -8.88 -6.09 5.51
C LEU A 128 -8.84 -5.34 6.85
N ILE A 129 -8.54 -4.04 6.84
CA ILE A 129 -8.45 -3.23 8.06
C ILE A 129 -9.83 -3.04 8.70
N VAL A 130 -10.82 -2.57 7.93
CA VAL A 130 -12.16 -2.22 8.42
C VAL A 130 -13.02 -3.45 8.72
N GLY A 131 -12.78 -4.57 8.04
CA GLY A 131 -13.61 -5.77 8.13
C GLY A 131 -14.79 -5.81 7.18
N GLU A 132 -14.69 -5.09 6.08
CA GLU A 132 -15.64 -5.16 4.99
C GLU A 132 -15.25 -6.35 4.08
N ARG A 133 -16.24 -7.13 3.64
CA ARG A 133 -16.06 -8.31 2.77
C ARG A 133 -16.06 -7.92 1.31
#